data_AF-A0A1Y0KZ66-F1
#
_entry.id   AF-A0A1Y0KZ66-F1
#
_cell.length_a   1.000
_cell.length_b   1.000
_cell.length_c   1.000
_cell.angle_alpha   90.00
_cell.angle_beta   90.00
_cell.angle_gamma   90.00
#
_symmetry.space_group_name_H-M   'P 1'
#
loop_
_entity.id
_entity.type
_entity.pdbx_description
1 polymer ?
#
loop_
_entity_poly.entity_id
_entity_poly.type
_entity_poly.pdbx_seq_one_letter_code
_entity_poly.pdbx_strand_id
1 'polypeptide(L)'
;MAGAENIEIVSSSEDKTAIVTILNYENLGEISVGSLSMFIASAEYDDNGVITITAGFSTGDAEIVVQSSLDEVENVSFNVKVI
;
A
#
# COMPACT_ATOMS: atom_id res chain seq x y z
N MET A 1 -1.55 -13.43 13.84
CA MET A 1 -0.78 -12.90 12.71
C MET A 1 -1.76 -12.12 11.86
N ALA A 2 -1.77 -10.79 11.98
CA ALA A 2 -2.62 -9.93 11.16
C ALA A 2 -1.82 -9.61 9.90
N GLY A 3 -2.15 -10.27 8.79
CA GLY A 3 -1.61 -9.95 7.48
C GLY A 3 -2.55 -8.98 6.76
N ALA A 4 -2.02 -8.07 5.95
CA ALA A 4 -2.83 -7.20 5.10
C ALA A 4 -3.66 -8.07 4.14
N GLU A 5 -4.97 -7.88 4.16
CA GLU A 5 -5.89 -8.55 3.24
C GLU A 5 -5.68 -8.01 1.81
N ASN A 6 -5.91 -8.84 0.78
CA ASN A 6 -5.75 -8.43 -0.62
C ASN A 6 -6.62 -7.19 -0.93
N ILE A 7 -6.02 -6.17 -1.55
CA ILE A 7 -6.69 -4.88 -1.81
C ILE A 7 -6.99 -4.78 -3.30
N GLU A 8 -8.28 -4.78 -3.66
CA GLU A 8 -8.74 -4.62 -5.04
C GLU A 8 -9.04 -3.14 -5.34
N ILE A 9 -8.40 -2.58 -6.37
CA ILE A 9 -8.66 -1.20 -6.83
C ILE A 9 -9.36 -1.26 -8.18
N VAL A 10 -10.65 -0.95 -8.18
CA VAL A 10 -11.46 -0.90 -9.42
C VAL A 10 -11.27 0.48 -10.05
N SER A 11 -10.54 0.56 -11.17
CA SER A 11 -10.16 1.82 -11.87
C SER A 11 -11.34 2.58 -12.52
N SER A 12 -12.58 2.22 -12.22
CA SER A 12 -13.78 2.80 -12.87
C SER A 12 -14.35 4.03 -12.17
N SER A 13 -13.83 4.44 -11.01
CA SER A 13 -14.18 5.71 -10.37
C SER A 13 -13.27 6.83 -10.88
N GLU A 14 -13.81 8.04 -11.04
CA GLU A 14 -13.07 9.22 -11.51
C GLU A 14 -11.77 9.50 -10.72
N ASP A 15 -11.69 9.00 -9.48
CA ASP A 15 -10.47 8.92 -8.70
C ASP A 15 -9.86 7.52 -8.77
N LYS A 16 -8.69 7.42 -9.43
CA LYS A 16 -7.85 6.23 -9.58
C LYS A 16 -7.06 5.92 -8.30
N THR A 17 -7.67 6.11 -7.14
CA THR A 17 -6.99 6.02 -5.85
C THR A 17 -7.70 5.03 -4.93
N ALA A 18 -6.93 4.38 -4.08
CA ALA A 18 -7.43 3.61 -2.95
C ALA A 18 -6.68 4.00 -1.68
N ILE A 19 -7.35 3.83 -0.55
CA ILE A 19 -6.83 4.21 0.76
C ILE A 19 -6.74 2.95 1.61
N VAL A 20 -5.59 2.77 2.26
CA VAL A 20 -5.33 1.72 3.24
C VAL A 20 -4.94 2.39 4.54
N THR A 21 -5.46 1.91 5.66
CA THR A 21 -5.12 2.45 6.98
C THR A 21 -4.32 1.42 7.76
N ILE A 22 -3.17 1.82 8.28
CA ILE A 22 -2.35 1.06 9.21
C ILE A 22 -2.85 1.35 10.63
N LEU A 23 -3.40 0.33 11.27
CA LEU A 23 -3.80 0.44 12.68
C LEU A 23 -2.57 0.42 13.58
N ASN A 24 -2.61 1.21 14.66
CA ASN A 24 -1.52 1.33 15.64
C ASN A 24 -0.17 1.79 15.05
N TYR A 25 -0.20 2.58 13.97
CA TYR A 25 1.00 3.07 13.28
C TYR A 25 2.00 3.79 14.20
N GLU A 26 1.51 4.48 15.24
CA GLU A 26 2.34 5.16 16.25
C GLU A 26 3.30 4.21 17.00
N ASN A 27 2.98 2.91 17.06
CA ASN A 27 3.80 1.89 17.73
C ASN A 27 4.77 1.19 16.76
N LEU A 28 4.77 1.55 15.47
CA LEU A 28 5.55 0.86 14.43
C LEU A 28 6.82 1.61 14.03
N GLY A 29 7.18 2.70 14.72
CA GLY A 29 8.34 3.52 14.36
C GLY A 29 8.16 4.23 13.02
N GLU A 30 9.26 4.45 12.30
CA GLU A 30 9.22 5.01 10.96
C GLU A 30 8.71 3.95 9.97
N ILE A 31 7.71 4.31 9.17
CA ILE A 31 7.11 3.41 8.17
C ILE A 31 7.56 3.85 6.78
N SER A 32 8.01 2.90 5.98
CA SER A 32 8.29 3.07 4.56
C SER A 32 7.32 2.24 3.73
N VAL A 33 6.78 2.84 2.67
CA VAL A 33 5.88 2.17 1.74
C VAL A 33 6.42 2.32 0.32
N GLY A 34 6.39 1.23 -0.44
CA GLY A 34 6.82 1.21 -1.82
C GLY A 34 6.03 0.24 -2.68
N SER A 35 6.10 0.45 -3.99
CA SER A 35 5.54 -0.44 -5.01
C SER A 35 6.66 -1.09 -5.81
N LEU A 36 6.56 -2.41 -6.04
CA LEU A 36 7.48 -3.13 -6.93
C LEU A 36 7.18 -2.86 -8.42
N SER A 37 6.05 -2.25 -8.75
CA SER A 37 5.63 -1.96 -10.13
C SER A 37 4.93 -0.61 -10.23
N MET A 38 5.71 0.48 -10.09
CA MET A 38 5.20 1.87 -10.12
C MET A 38 4.46 2.25 -11.42
N PHE A 39 4.70 1.54 -12.53
CA PHE A 39 3.95 1.73 -13.78
C PHE A 39 2.50 1.24 -13.70
N ILE A 40 2.20 0.30 -12.79
CA ILE A 40 0.88 -0.27 -12.55
C ILE A 40 0.21 0.43 -11.36
N ALA A 41 0.90 0.60 -10.24
CA ALA A 41 0.42 1.37 -9.10
C ALA A 41 1.57 1.97 -8.28
N SER A 42 1.39 3.18 -7.76
CA SER A 42 2.27 3.78 -6.75
C SER A 42 1.57 3.78 -5.39
N ALA A 43 2.35 3.83 -4.31
CA ALA A 43 1.84 3.97 -2.96
C ALA A 43 2.67 4.99 -2.20
N GLU A 44 1.99 5.86 -1.46
CA GLU A 44 2.57 6.88 -0.61
C GLU A 44 1.99 6.75 0.79
N TYR A 45 2.81 7.00 1.80
CA TYR A 45 2.44 6.93 3.22
C TYR A 45 2.43 8.33 3.83
N ASP A 46 1.45 8.61 4.70
CA ASP A 46 1.41 9.82 5.51
C ASP A 46 1.67 9.54 7.00
N ASP A 47 2.01 10.58 7.75
CA ASP A 47 2.31 10.46 9.18
C ASP A 47 1.09 10.13 10.06
N ASN A 48 -0.09 9.91 9.47
CA ASN A 48 -1.33 9.53 10.16
C ASN A 48 -1.68 8.05 10.01
N GLY A 49 -0.76 7.24 9.47
CA GLY A 49 -1.02 5.83 9.26
C GLY A 49 -1.77 5.52 7.97
N VAL A 50 -1.85 6.46 7.03
CA VAL A 50 -2.64 6.30 5.80
C VAL A 50 -1.71 6.05 4.61
N ILE A 51 -2.00 4.96 3.88
CA ILE A 51 -1.37 4.68 2.59
C ILE A 51 -2.36 5.07 1.49
N THR A 52 -1.93 5.98 0.63
CA THR A 52 -2.65 6.32 -0.61
C THR A 52 -2.03 5.56 -1.76
N ILE A 53 -2.81 4.68 -2.39
CA ILE A 53 -2.41 3.93 -3.58
C ILE A 53 -3.02 4.63 -4.78
N THR A 54 -2.20 4.92 -5.80
CA THR A 54 -2.65 5.56 -7.04
C THR A 54 -2.37 4.63 -8.21
N ALA A 55 -3.37 4.41 -9.06
CA ALA A 55 -3.18 3.62 -10.27
C ALA A 55 -2.23 4.35 -11.24
N GLY A 56 -1.32 3.59 -11.82
CA GLY A 56 -0.35 4.06 -12.80
C GLY A 56 -0.93 4.13 -14.22
N PHE A 57 -0.02 4.06 -15.19
CA PHE A 57 -0.35 4.15 -16.62
C PHE A 57 -0.72 2.80 -17.25
N SER A 58 -0.47 1.69 -16.55
CA SER A 58 -0.72 0.32 -17.04
C SER A 58 -1.71 -0.42 -16.14
N THR A 59 -2.44 -1.35 -16.75
CA THR A 59 -3.23 -2.35 -16.01
C THR A 59 -2.35 -3.56 -15.66
N GLY A 60 -2.75 -4.32 -14.66
CA GLY A 60 -2.02 -5.49 -14.17
C GLY A 60 -1.98 -5.56 -12.65
N ASP A 61 -1.10 -6.41 -12.13
CA ASP A 61 -0.89 -6.62 -10.71
C ASP A 61 0.38 -5.89 -10.24
N ALA A 62 0.28 -5.18 -9.12
CA ALA A 62 1.39 -4.54 -8.43
C ALA A 62 1.45 -5.04 -6.98
N GLU A 63 2.65 -5.31 -6.48
CA GLU A 63 2.86 -5.61 -5.07
C GLU A 63 3.26 -4.32 -4.34
N ILE A 64 2.51 -3.99 -3.29
CA ILE A 64 2.83 -2.91 -2.36
C ILE A 64 3.48 -3.54 -1.13
N VAL A 65 4.62 -2.98 -0.72
CA VAL A 65 5.40 -3.43 0.43
C VAL A 65 5.40 -2.31 1.48
N VAL A 66 5.12 -2.70 2.72
CA VAL A 66 5.11 -1.84 3.90
C VAL A 66 6.17 -2.36 4.86
N GLN A 67 7.08 -1.48 5.26
CA GLN A 67 8.20 -1.80 6.13
C GLN A 67 8.20 -0.88 7.35
N SER A 68 8.55 -1.45 8.50
CA SER A 68 8.78 -0.72 9.73
C SER A 68 10.29 -0.59 9.98
N SER A 69 10.70 0.50 10.62
CA SER A 69 12.07 0.68 11.10
C SER A 69 12.40 -0.16 12.33
N LEU A 70 11.40 -0.80 12.96
CA LEU A 70 11.59 -1.63 14.14
C LEU A 70 11.84 -3.08 13.73
N ASP A 71 12.99 -3.63 14.12
CA ASP A 71 13.40 -5.01 13.75
C ASP A 71 12.44 -6.10 14.22
N GLU A 72 11.63 -5.83 15.26
CA GLU A 72 10.66 -6.77 15.81
C GLU A 72 9.30 -6.78 15.08
N VAL A 73 9.11 -5.88 14.12
CA VAL A 73 7.89 -5.78 13.31
C VAL A 73 8.14 -6.44 11.95
N GLU A 74 7.33 -7.43 11.59
CA GLU A 74 7.42 -8.07 10.28
C GLU A 74 6.95 -7.13 9.17
N ASN A 75 7.66 -7.15 8.04
CA ASN A 75 7.22 -6.48 6.82
C ASN A 75 5.94 -7.13 6.30
N VAL A 76 5.06 -6.29 5.74
CA VAL A 76 3.81 -6.74 5.15
C VAL A 76 3.80 -6.37 3.68
N SER A 77 3.34 -7.27 2.83
CA SER A 77 3.02 -6.95 1.44
C SER A 77 1.61 -7.37 1.08
N PHE A 78 1.02 -6.66 0.13
CA PHE A 78 -0.29 -6.99 -0.43
C PHE A 78 -0.32 -6.70 -1.92
N ASN A 79 -1.14 -7.46 -2.63
CA ASN A 79 -1.32 -7.31 -4.06
C ASN A 79 -2.42 -6.29 -4.35
N VAL A 80 -2.16 -5.45 -5.34
CA VAL A 80 -3.06 -4.46 -5.92
C VAL A 80 -3.28 -4.82 -7.37
N LYS A 81 -4.53 -5.01 -7.76
CA LYS A 81 -4.89 -5.24 -9.16
C LYS A 81 -5.52 -3.98 -9.74
N VAL A 82 -4.97 -3.52 -10.87
CA VAL A 82 -5.48 -2.40 -11.66
C VAL A 82 -6.09 -2.97 -12.95
N ILE A 83 -7.38 -2.74 -13.14
CA ILE A 83 -8.17 -3.23 -14.30
C ILE A 83 -8.69 -2.11 -15.18
#